data_AF-A0A3N5ERU3-F1
#
_entry.id   AF-A0A3N5ERU3-F1
#
_cell.length_a   1.000
_cell.length_b   1.000
_cell.length_c   1.000
_cell.angle_alpha   90.00
_cell.angle_beta   90.00
_cell.angle_gamma   90.00
#
_symmetry.space_group_name_H-M   'P 1'
#
loop_
_entity.id
_entity.type
_entity.pdbx_description
1 polymer ?
#
loop_
_entity_poly.entity_id
_entity_poly.type
_entity_poly.pdbx_seq_one_letter_code
_entity_poly.pdbx_strand_id
1 'polypeptide(L)'
;MKTRTRIFLLILGLGVFLYLVVDFGIDNILLNLRRTGWWFVPIVAVWGVVYWMNARAWYLVLRTDALDPGFGLILRLTITGFAINYITPFLNLGGEPYRVLSLRESVGLPRAASSVILYYITRVLGHCVFWLGWIVLILSLTELSVQGMILFGALFLAIAGAIVFFYARYRKGIFASL
;
A
#
# COMPACT_ATOMS: atom_id res chain seq x y z
N MET A 1 -5.74 -11.48 -18.98
CA MET A 1 -7.11 -10.91 -19.10
C MET A 1 -7.44 -10.69 -20.56
N LYS A 2 -8.62 -11.10 -21.03
CA LYS A 2 -9.06 -10.86 -22.42
C LYS A 2 -9.29 -9.36 -22.66
N THR A 3 -8.96 -8.87 -23.86
CA THR A 3 -9.05 -7.44 -24.25
C THR A 3 -10.44 -6.85 -24.00
N ARG A 4 -11.51 -7.62 -24.26
CA ARG A 4 -12.90 -7.18 -24.05
C ARG A 4 -13.21 -6.82 -22.59
N THR A 5 -12.73 -7.61 -21.63
CA THR A 5 -12.94 -7.33 -20.20
C THR A 5 -12.23 -6.06 -19.76
N ARG A 6 -11.03 -5.78 -20.29
CA ARG A 6 -10.29 -4.55 -19.99
C ARG A 6 -11.04 -3.32 -20.49
N ILE A 7 -11.57 -3.39 -21.71
CA ILE A 7 -12.36 -2.29 -22.30
C ILE A 7 -13.64 -2.05 -21.49
N PHE A 8 -14.36 -3.12 -21.12
CA PHE A 8 -15.55 -2.99 -20.29
C PHE A 8 -15.26 -2.31 -18.94
N LEU A 9 -14.22 -2.77 -18.22
CA LEU A 9 -13.83 -2.19 -16.95
C LEU A 9 -13.38 -0.72 -17.08
N LEU A 10 -12.72 -0.38 -18.19
CA LEU A 10 -12.32 0.99 -18.49
C LEU A 10 -13.55 1.89 -18.69
N ILE A 11 -14.52 1.45 -19.48
CA ILE A 11 -15.77 2.19 -19.72
C ILE A 11 -16.54 2.36 -18.40
N LEU A 12 -16.66 1.29 -17.60
CA LEU A 12 -17.31 1.35 -16.30
C LEU A 12 -16.62 2.35 -15.36
N GLY A 13 -15.28 2.28 -15.26
CA GLY A 13 -14.50 3.20 -14.43
C GLY A 13 -14.61 4.65 -14.90
N LEU A 14 -14.62 4.88 -16.21
CA LEU A 14 -14.84 6.21 -16.79
C LEU A 14 -16.25 6.73 -16.49
N GLY A 15 -17.26 5.86 -16.56
CA GLY A 15 -18.63 6.20 -16.21
C GLY A 15 -18.78 6.63 -14.75
N VAL A 16 -18.20 5.86 -13.81
CA VAL A 16 -18.18 6.23 -12.38
C VAL A 16 -17.42 7.53 -12.16
N PHE A 17 -16.27 7.71 -12.81
CA PHE A 17 -15.50 8.95 -12.70
C PHE A 17 -16.30 10.18 -13.19
N LEU A 18 -16.94 10.09 -14.36
CA LEU A 18 -17.76 11.18 -14.89
C LEU A 18 -18.97 11.47 -13.98
N TYR A 19 -19.60 10.44 -13.44
CA TYR A 19 -20.66 10.60 -12.45
C TYR A 19 -20.18 11.38 -11.22
N LEU A 20 -19.03 11.02 -10.63
CA LEU A 20 -18.47 11.73 -9.48
C LEU A 20 -18.11 13.19 -9.80
N VAL A 21 -17.62 13.48 -11.00
CA VAL A 21 -17.30 14.85 -11.44
C VAL A 21 -18.57 15.70 -11.54
N VAL A 22 -19.65 15.14 -12.09
CA VAL A 22 -20.94 15.83 -12.22
C VAL A 22 -21.60 16.02 -10.86
N ASP A 23 -21.62 14.97 -10.02
CA ASP A 23 -22.22 14.97 -8.68
C ASP A 23 -21.52 15.96 -7.75
N PHE A 24 -20.18 16.00 -7.77
CA PHE A 24 -19.40 16.97 -6.99
C PHE A 24 -19.52 18.39 -7.54
N GLY A 25 -19.74 18.53 -8.85
CA GLY A 25 -19.89 19.81 -9.56
C GLY A 25 -18.55 20.41 -10.01
N ILE A 26 -18.43 20.71 -11.31
CA ILE A 26 -17.20 21.24 -11.93
C ILE A 26 -16.76 22.55 -11.27
N ASP A 27 -17.70 23.44 -10.95
CA ASP A 27 -17.40 24.72 -10.29
C ASP A 27 -16.77 24.51 -8.91
N ASN A 28 -17.23 23.51 -8.15
CA ASN A 28 -16.65 23.15 -6.87
C ASN A 28 -15.23 22.59 -7.05
N ILE A 29 -14.98 21.76 -8.07
CA ILE A 29 -13.63 21.24 -8.37
C ILE A 29 -12.69 22.40 -8.67
N LEU A 30 -13.09 23.31 -9.56
CA LEU A 30 -12.27 24.45 -9.96
C LEU A 30 -12.02 25.42 -8.80
N LEU A 31 -13.04 25.69 -7.98
CA LEU A 31 -12.92 26.52 -6.79
C LEU A 31 -11.90 25.93 -5.80
N ASN A 32 -12.00 24.62 -5.50
CA ASN A 32 -11.08 23.96 -4.59
C ASN A 32 -9.67 23.90 -5.17
N LEU A 33 -9.52 23.62 -6.46
CA LEU A 33 -8.21 23.62 -7.12
C LEU A 33 -7.54 25.00 -7.06
N ARG A 34 -8.30 26.08 -7.25
CA ARG A 34 -7.80 27.46 -7.07
C ARG A 34 -7.41 27.76 -5.63
N ARG A 35 -8.20 27.29 -4.66
CA ARG A 35 -7.87 27.45 -3.22
C ARG A 35 -6.62 26.69 -2.82
N THR A 36 -6.43 25.47 -3.34
CA THR A 36 -5.19 24.70 -3.13
C THR A 36 -4.01 25.37 -3.84
N GLY A 37 -4.23 25.95 -5.02
CA GLY A 37 -3.22 26.67 -5.79
C GLY A 37 -2.00 25.79 -6.08
N TRP A 38 -0.81 26.35 -5.89
CA TRP A 38 0.45 25.65 -6.16
C TRP A 38 0.69 24.42 -5.27
N TRP A 39 0.07 24.35 -4.08
CA TRP A 39 0.21 23.20 -3.17
C TRP A 39 -0.30 21.89 -3.76
N PHE A 40 -1.12 21.93 -4.82
CA PHE A 40 -1.54 20.74 -5.52
C PHE A 40 -0.35 19.93 -6.05
N VAL A 41 0.69 20.60 -6.55
CA VAL A 41 1.89 19.96 -7.11
C VAL A 41 2.64 19.13 -6.06
N PRO A 42 3.09 19.67 -4.91
CA PRO A 42 3.77 18.87 -3.90
C PRO A 42 2.86 17.78 -3.30
N ILE A 43 1.56 18.03 -3.13
CA ILE A 43 0.62 17.00 -2.64
C ILE A 43 0.61 15.78 -3.57
N VAL A 44 0.54 16.00 -4.89
CA VAL A 44 0.58 14.92 -5.88
C VAL A 44 1.99 14.31 -5.98
N ALA A 45 3.04 15.14 -5.92
CA ALA A 45 4.42 14.69 -6.02
C ALA A 45 4.83 13.74 -4.88
N VAL A 46 4.34 13.99 -3.66
CA VAL A 46 4.55 13.09 -2.51
C VAL A 46 4.06 11.68 -2.82
N TRP A 47 2.91 11.53 -3.48
CA TRP A 47 2.42 10.21 -3.91
C TRP A 47 3.32 9.55 -4.95
N GLY A 48 3.91 10.33 -5.86
CA GLY A 48 4.93 9.85 -6.78
C GLY A 48 6.14 9.26 -6.06
N VAL A 49 6.63 9.96 -5.02
CA VAL A 49 7.72 9.47 -4.16
C VAL A 49 7.30 8.20 -3.41
N VAL A 50 6.09 8.17 -2.85
CA VAL A 50 5.55 6.99 -2.16
C VAL A 50 5.52 5.77 -3.10
N TYR A 51 5.04 5.92 -4.34
CA TYR A 51 5.04 4.82 -5.31
C TYR A 51 6.46 4.38 -5.67
N TRP A 52 7.37 5.33 -5.87
CA TRP A 52 8.77 5.01 -6.16
C TRP A 52 9.45 4.25 -5.02
N MET A 53 9.28 4.69 -3.77
CA MET A 53 9.84 4.02 -2.59
C MET A 53 9.27 2.62 -2.41
N ASN A 54 7.95 2.46 -2.59
CA ASN A 54 7.29 1.15 -2.50
C ASN A 54 7.77 0.19 -3.60
N ALA A 55 7.88 0.69 -4.84
CA ALA A 55 8.41 -0.09 -5.94
C ALA A 55 9.87 -0.48 -5.69
N ARG A 56 10.67 0.43 -5.12
CA ARG A 56 12.07 0.16 -4.78
C ARG A 56 12.19 -0.89 -3.69
N ALA A 57 11.39 -0.82 -2.64
CA ALA A 57 11.34 -1.83 -1.59
C ALA A 57 10.97 -3.21 -2.15
N TRP A 58 9.93 -3.30 -2.97
CA TRP A 58 9.54 -4.57 -3.59
C TRP A 58 10.61 -5.09 -4.57
N TYR A 59 11.24 -4.19 -5.34
CA TYR A 59 12.34 -4.55 -6.25
C TYR A 59 13.55 -5.12 -5.49
N LEU A 60 13.90 -4.57 -4.32
CA LEU A 60 14.95 -5.12 -3.46
C LEU A 60 14.59 -6.50 -2.91
N VAL A 61 13.34 -6.72 -2.52
CA VAL A 61 12.83 -8.04 -2.08
C VAL A 61 12.91 -9.07 -3.21
N LEU A 62 12.70 -8.64 -4.46
CA LEU A 62 12.69 -9.52 -5.62
C LEU A 62 14.10 -9.81 -6.19
N ARG A 63 15.07 -8.92 -5.95
CA ARG A 63 16.44 -9.00 -6.48
C ARG A 63 17.25 -10.08 -5.76
N THR A 64 17.05 -11.31 -6.20
CA THR A 64 17.94 -12.46 -6.04
C THR A 64 18.71 -12.69 -7.35
N ASP A 65 19.77 -13.52 -7.34
CA ASP A 65 20.71 -13.77 -8.48
C ASP A 65 20.07 -14.38 -9.77
N ALA A 66 18.75 -14.31 -9.91
CA ALA A 66 17.97 -14.84 -11.01
C ALA A 66 17.48 -13.73 -11.97
N LEU A 67 16.67 -14.11 -12.97
CA LEU A 67 16.08 -13.21 -13.98
C LEU A 67 15.48 -11.93 -13.36
N ASP A 68 15.95 -10.77 -13.82
CA ASP A 68 15.50 -9.45 -13.37
C ASP A 68 14.38 -8.93 -14.28
N PRO A 69 13.15 -8.72 -13.77
CA PRO A 69 12.04 -8.15 -14.53
C PRO A 69 12.19 -6.65 -14.84
N GLY A 70 13.19 -5.98 -14.25
CA GLY A 70 13.45 -4.56 -14.40
C GLY A 70 12.57 -3.68 -13.49
N PHE A 71 13.15 -2.58 -13.02
CA PHE A 71 12.47 -1.66 -12.09
C PHE A 71 11.21 -1.01 -12.69
N GLY A 72 11.19 -0.71 -13.99
CA GLY A 72 10.04 -0.10 -14.66
C GLY A 72 8.78 -0.96 -14.60
N LEU A 73 8.92 -2.28 -14.75
CA LEU A 73 7.79 -3.21 -14.60
C LEU A 73 7.29 -3.22 -13.15
N ILE A 74 8.20 -3.31 -12.17
CA ILE A 74 7.83 -3.29 -10.75
C ILE A 74 7.14 -1.97 -10.35
N LEU A 75 7.63 -0.83 -10.86
CA LEU A 75 7.00 0.47 -10.65
C LEU A 75 5.58 0.52 -11.20
N ARG A 76 5.39 0.05 -12.45
CA ARG A 76 4.07 -0.02 -13.07
C ARG A 76 3.12 -0.90 -12.26
N LEU A 77 3.55 -2.11 -11.87
CA LEU A 77 2.76 -3.05 -11.06
C LEU A 77 2.47 -2.52 -9.65
N THR A 78 3.36 -1.70 -9.10
CA THR A 78 3.14 -1.02 -7.83
C THR A 78 1.99 -0.03 -7.95
N ILE A 79 2.07 0.89 -8.91
CA ILE A 79 1.05 1.93 -9.17
C ILE A 79 -0.31 1.31 -9.47
N THR A 80 -0.37 0.35 -10.41
CA THR A 80 -1.64 -0.30 -10.77
C THR A 80 -2.19 -1.15 -9.62
N GLY A 81 -1.33 -1.79 -8.82
CA GLY A 81 -1.74 -2.50 -7.61
C GLY A 81 -2.35 -1.57 -6.56
N PHE A 82 -1.81 -0.37 -6.36
CA PHE A 82 -2.42 0.64 -5.49
C PHE A 82 -3.78 1.10 -6.02
N ALA A 83 -3.88 1.38 -7.32
CA ALA A 83 -5.14 1.76 -7.95
C ALA A 83 -6.24 0.71 -7.75
N ILE A 84 -5.89 -0.58 -7.90
CA ILE A 84 -6.83 -1.69 -7.63
C ILE A 84 -7.25 -1.69 -6.16
N ASN A 85 -6.30 -1.54 -5.23
CA ASN A 85 -6.62 -1.51 -3.80
C ASN A 85 -7.60 -0.39 -3.45
N TYR A 86 -7.42 0.82 -4.00
CA TYR A 86 -8.30 1.96 -3.73
C TYR A 86 -9.73 1.78 -4.21
N ILE A 87 -9.95 1.01 -5.29
CA ILE A 87 -11.29 0.79 -5.84
C ILE A 87 -11.95 -0.48 -5.27
N THR A 88 -11.20 -1.35 -4.60
CA THR A 88 -11.76 -2.58 -4.03
C THR A 88 -12.45 -2.31 -2.69
N PRO A 89 -13.77 -2.55 -2.58
CA PRO A 89 -14.55 -2.18 -1.39
C PRO A 89 -14.20 -3.01 -0.15
N PHE A 90 -13.56 -4.17 -0.31
CA PHE A 90 -13.20 -5.06 0.79
C PHE A 90 -11.68 -5.18 0.96
N LEU A 91 -11.20 -4.79 2.15
CA LEU A 91 -9.87 -5.06 2.72
C LEU A 91 -8.63 -4.52 1.99
N ASN A 92 -8.74 -3.73 0.90
CA ASN A 92 -7.58 -3.30 0.10
C ASN A 92 -6.70 -4.49 -0.36
N LEU A 93 -7.31 -5.63 -0.72
CA LEU A 93 -6.61 -6.89 -1.02
C LEU A 93 -6.60 -7.28 -2.50
N GLY A 94 -7.14 -6.46 -3.41
CA GLY A 94 -7.22 -6.85 -4.83
C GLY A 94 -5.89 -6.73 -5.59
N GLY A 95 -5.04 -5.81 -5.16
CA GLY A 95 -3.77 -5.45 -5.79
C GLY A 95 -2.71 -6.53 -5.60
N GLU A 96 -2.73 -7.24 -4.48
CA GLU A 96 -1.76 -8.29 -4.14
C GLU A 96 -1.90 -9.51 -5.08
N PRO A 97 -3.07 -10.16 -5.26
CA PRO A 97 -3.27 -11.18 -6.28
C PRO A 97 -2.93 -10.69 -7.69
N TYR A 98 -3.29 -9.45 -8.02
CA TYR A 98 -2.96 -8.85 -9.32
C TYR A 98 -1.45 -8.76 -9.56
N ARG A 99 -0.67 -8.34 -8.55
CA ARG A 99 0.80 -8.27 -8.63
C ARG A 99 1.40 -9.66 -8.85
N VAL A 100 0.93 -10.67 -8.14
CA VAL A 100 1.38 -12.06 -8.32
C VAL A 100 1.08 -12.55 -9.75
N LEU A 101 -0.15 -12.39 -10.20
CA LEU A 101 -0.59 -12.87 -11.52
C LEU A 101 0.09 -12.14 -12.67
N SER A 102 0.43 -10.86 -12.50
CA SER A 102 1.12 -10.07 -13.53
C SER A 102 2.62 -10.32 -13.53
N LEU A 103 3.23 -10.49 -12.37
CA LEU A 103 4.67 -10.74 -12.24
C LEU A 103 5.06 -12.17 -12.61
N ARG A 104 4.14 -13.15 -12.50
CA ARG A 104 4.42 -14.56 -12.82
C ARG A 104 4.94 -14.76 -14.25
N GLU A 105 4.52 -13.91 -15.20
CA GLU A 105 4.94 -14.00 -16.61
C GLU A 105 6.43 -13.68 -16.78
N SER A 106 7.03 -12.92 -15.85
CA SER A 106 8.45 -12.53 -15.91
C SER A 106 9.36 -13.39 -15.05
N VAL A 107 8.88 -13.90 -13.90
CA VAL A 107 9.76 -14.58 -12.91
C VAL A 107 9.23 -15.92 -12.40
N GLY A 108 8.10 -16.39 -12.91
CA GLY A 108 7.43 -17.62 -12.45
C GLY A 108 6.54 -17.42 -11.22
N LEU A 109 5.54 -18.29 -11.05
CA LEU A 109 4.51 -18.16 -10.01
C LEU A 109 5.05 -18.25 -8.58
N PRO A 110 5.90 -19.24 -8.20
CA PRO A 110 6.38 -19.34 -6.82
C PRO A 110 7.14 -18.10 -6.37
N ARG A 111 8.06 -17.62 -7.22
CA ARG A 111 8.86 -16.41 -6.94
C ARG A 111 8.00 -15.14 -6.90
N ALA A 112 7.06 -15.00 -7.82
CA ALA A 112 6.13 -13.87 -7.80
C ALA A 112 5.32 -13.84 -6.49
N ALA A 113 4.73 -14.98 -6.10
CA ALA A 113 3.96 -15.10 -4.87
C ALA A 113 4.80 -14.80 -3.62
N SER A 114 5.96 -15.44 -3.47
CA SER A 114 6.86 -15.23 -2.33
C SER A 114 7.33 -13.78 -2.23
N SER A 115 7.69 -13.15 -3.35
CA SER A 115 8.15 -11.75 -3.34
C SER A 115 7.04 -10.78 -2.92
N VAL A 116 5.80 -10.97 -3.40
CA VAL A 116 4.67 -10.11 -3.07
C VAL A 116 4.26 -10.29 -1.61
N ILE A 117 4.21 -11.53 -1.12
CA ILE A 117 3.90 -11.83 0.29
C ILE A 117 4.96 -11.23 1.20
N LEU A 118 6.25 -11.43 0.89
CA LEU A 118 7.35 -10.89 1.69
C LEU A 118 7.31 -9.36 1.70
N TYR A 119 7.16 -8.73 0.54
CA TYR A 119 6.98 -7.27 0.45
C TYR A 119 5.77 -6.78 1.26
N TYR A 120 4.62 -7.48 1.18
CA TYR A 120 3.42 -7.14 1.95
C TYR A 120 3.67 -7.21 3.46
N ILE A 121 4.30 -8.28 3.95
CA ILE A 121 4.64 -8.45 5.38
C ILE A 121 5.61 -7.36 5.82
N THR A 122 6.67 -7.09 5.05
CA THR A 122 7.62 -6.01 5.35
C THR A 122 6.91 -4.65 5.43
N ARG A 123 5.98 -4.37 4.52
CA ARG A 123 5.19 -3.14 4.53
C ARG A 123 4.34 -3.02 5.79
N VAL A 124 3.61 -4.08 6.18
CA VAL A 124 2.78 -4.09 7.39
C VAL A 124 3.63 -3.88 8.64
N LEU A 125 4.76 -4.60 8.77
CA LEU A 125 5.69 -4.41 9.88
C LEU A 125 6.24 -2.99 9.94
N GLY A 126 6.59 -2.39 8.79
CA GLY A 126 7.01 -1.00 8.71
C GLY A 126 5.97 -0.02 9.24
N HIS A 127 4.68 -0.23 8.94
CA HIS A 127 3.60 0.58 9.51
C HIS A 127 3.51 0.39 11.02
N CYS A 128 3.59 -0.85 11.52
CA CYS A 128 3.56 -1.11 12.96
C CYS A 128 4.71 -0.38 13.70
N VAL A 129 5.93 -0.43 13.17
CA VAL A 129 7.09 0.27 13.75
C VAL A 129 6.89 1.79 13.69
N PHE A 130 6.41 2.32 12.56
CA PHE A 130 6.09 3.75 12.43
C PHE A 130 5.06 4.20 13.47
N TRP A 131 3.99 3.42 13.68
CA TRP A 131 2.97 3.71 14.67
C TRP A 131 3.49 3.65 16.11
N LEU A 132 4.39 2.71 16.43
CA LEU A 132 5.05 2.70 17.74
C LEU A 132 5.85 3.98 17.98
N GLY A 133 6.64 4.41 16.98
CA GLY A 133 7.39 5.66 17.07
C GLY A 133 6.47 6.86 17.28
N TRP A 134 5.35 6.92 16.55
CA TRP A 134 4.35 7.98 16.71
C TRP A 134 3.71 8.00 18.11
N ILE A 135 3.38 6.83 18.67
CA ILE A 135 2.84 6.73 20.02
C ILE A 135 3.85 7.26 21.06
N VAL A 136 5.14 6.92 20.92
CA VAL A 136 6.20 7.44 21.79
C VAL A 136 6.29 8.96 21.71
N LEU A 137 6.23 9.53 20.50
CA LEU A 137 6.24 10.99 20.33
C LEU A 137 5.02 11.64 20.98
N ILE A 138 3.81 11.09 20.79
CA ILE A 138 2.59 11.60 21.44
C ILE A 138 2.71 11.58 22.97
N LEU A 139 3.19 10.48 23.54
CA LEU A 139 3.35 10.34 24.99
C LEU A 139 4.42 11.29 25.55
N SER A 140 5.40 11.70 24.72
CA SER A 140 6.54 12.52 25.16
C SER A 140 6.33 14.02 24.94
N LEU A 141 5.57 14.41 23.90
CA LEU A 141 5.45 15.80 23.45
C LEU A 141 4.10 16.44 23.75
N THR A 142 3.10 15.64 24.14
CA THR A 142 1.74 16.12 24.35
C THR A 142 1.31 15.90 25.80
N GLU A 143 0.69 16.92 26.39
CA GLU A 143 0.01 16.78 27.67
C GLU A 143 -1.27 15.98 27.47
N LEU A 144 -1.31 14.77 28.03
CA LEU A 144 -2.45 13.87 27.92
C LEU A 144 -3.14 13.71 29.28
N SER A 145 -4.46 13.52 29.24
CA SER A 145 -5.19 13.02 30.40
C SER A 145 -4.69 11.62 30.77
N VAL A 146 -4.93 11.19 32.01
CA VAL A 146 -4.61 9.83 32.48
C VAL A 146 -5.24 8.77 31.58
N GLN A 147 -6.47 8.99 31.13
CA GLN A 147 -7.17 8.11 30.19
C GLN A 147 -6.45 8.00 28.84
N GLY A 148 -5.95 9.14 28.32
CA GLY A 148 -5.16 9.17 27.10
C GLY A 148 -3.85 8.41 27.24
N MET A 149 -3.13 8.58 28.35
CA MET A 149 -1.90 7.83 28.63
C MET A 149 -2.14 6.32 28.69
N ILE A 150 -3.22 5.88 29.36
CA ILE A 150 -3.59 4.47 29.44
C ILE A 150 -3.93 3.91 28.05
N LEU A 151 -4.72 4.64 27.26
CA LEU A 151 -5.10 4.22 25.90
C LEU A 151 -3.88 4.05 24.99
N PHE A 152 -3.01 5.06 24.92
CA PHE A 152 -1.82 5.01 24.08
C PHE A 152 -0.79 4.00 24.59
N GLY A 153 -0.65 3.83 25.91
CA GLY A 153 0.17 2.78 26.51
C GLY A 153 -0.33 1.36 26.16
N ALA A 154 -1.64 1.13 26.24
CA ALA A 154 -2.24 -0.14 25.84
C ALA A 154 -2.08 -0.41 24.34
N LEU A 155 -2.27 0.60 23.48
CA LEU A 155 -2.06 0.50 22.04
C LEU A 155 -0.58 0.19 21.71
N PHE A 156 0.36 0.82 22.40
CA PHE A 156 1.79 0.53 22.27
C PHE A 156 2.08 -0.93 22.57
N LEU A 157 1.60 -1.44 23.73
CA LEU A 157 1.79 -2.82 24.13
C LEU A 157 1.14 -3.80 23.14
N ALA A 158 -0.04 -3.49 22.63
CA ALA A 158 -0.73 -4.31 21.64
C ALA A 158 0.06 -4.42 20.32
N ILE A 159 0.52 -3.29 19.78
CA ILE A 159 1.30 -3.27 18.53
C ILE A 159 2.66 -3.93 18.74
N ALA A 160 3.36 -3.62 19.83
CA ALA A 160 4.65 -4.24 20.16
C ALA A 160 4.51 -5.75 20.34
N GLY A 161 3.47 -6.21 21.06
CA GLY A 161 3.15 -7.61 21.22
C GLY A 161 2.85 -8.31 19.89
N ALA A 162 2.11 -7.67 18.99
CA ALA A 162 1.86 -8.19 17.64
C ALA A 162 3.16 -8.36 16.85
N ILE A 163 4.06 -7.36 16.85
CA ILE A 163 5.37 -7.46 16.18
C ILE A 163 6.19 -8.61 16.74
N VAL A 164 6.29 -8.73 18.07
CA VAL A 164 7.04 -9.81 18.74
C VAL A 164 6.46 -11.17 18.38
N PHE A 165 5.14 -11.32 18.42
CA PHE A 165 4.45 -12.55 18.02
C PHE A 165 4.74 -12.93 16.56
N PHE A 166 4.59 -11.98 15.63
CA PHE A 166 4.88 -12.21 14.21
C PHE A 166 6.34 -12.58 13.99
N TYR A 167 7.28 -11.89 14.62
CA TYR A 167 8.71 -12.19 14.49
C TYR A 167 9.07 -13.57 15.04
N ALA A 168 8.55 -13.91 16.23
CA ALA A 168 8.75 -15.22 16.84
C ALA A 168 8.21 -16.36 15.96
N ARG A 169 7.10 -16.13 15.26
CA ARG A 169 6.49 -17.12 14.37
C ARG A 169 7.15 -17.20 13.00
N TYR A 170 7.58 -16.06 12.45
CA TYR A 170 8.29 -15.97 11.18
C TYR A 170 9.59 -16.78 11.22
N ARG A 171 10.36 -16.70 12.31
CA ARG A 171 11.62 -17.48 12.48
C ARG A 171 11.41 -18.99 12.54
N LYS A 172 10.20 -19.46 12.90
CA LYS A 172 9.88 -20.89 12.99
C LYS A 172 9.34 -21.50 11.69
N GLY A 173 9.29 -20.71 10.61
CA GLY A 173 8.72 -21.15 9.33
C GLY A 173 7.20 -21.28 9.41
N ILE A 174 6.47 -20.27 8.94
CA ILE A 174 5.00 -20.32 8.90
C ILE A 174 4.49 -21.43 7.95
N PHE A 175 5.34 -21.87 7.01
CA PHE A 175 5.04 -22.93 6.04
C PHE A 175 5.63 -24.31 6.39
N ALA A 176 6.32 -24.46 7.52
CA ALA A 176 6.85 -25.76 7.96
C ALA A 176 5.87 -26.52 8.87
N SER A 177 4.71 -25.94 9.17
CA SER A 177 3.75 -26.50 10.13
C SER A 177 2.29 -26.34 9.68
N LEU A 178 2.04 -26.29 8.38
CA LEU A 178 0.72 -26.44 7.79
C LEU A 178 0.77 -27.61 6.82
#